data_AF-A0A5J4PPI8-F1
#
_entry.id   AF-A0A5J4PPI8-F1
#
_cell.length_a   1.000
_cell.length_b   1.000
_cell.length_c   1.000
_cell.angle_alpha   90.00
_cell.angle_beta   90.00
_cell.angle_gamma   90.00
#
_symmetry.space_group_name_H-M   'P 1'
#
loop_
_entity.id
_entity.type
_entity.pdbx_description
1 polymer ?
#
loop_
_entity_poly.entity_id
_entity_poly.type
_entity_poly.pdbx_seq_one_letter_code
_entity_poly.pdbx_strand_id
1 'polypeptide(L)'
;MKKTFIIGVFALFLPQVAMQAQDRYEQITTPELTSINKESPRSTFTSYTSEEYAERNNRTDGTLRLLLNGKWKFKYVEDFANRPANFANPKTNTNDWAEINVPGNWERQGFGTPIYINIGYSFCSKGYEPYWDKPNPPYVPKDWNPTGTYRRKFTLSNEWNGKEIFLSADGTRGAAFFYLNG
;
A
#
# COMPACT_ATOMS: atom_id res chain seq x y z
N MET A 1 30.44 58.80 6.15
CA MET A 1 30.53 57.62 5.25
C MET A 1 29.86 56.43 5.94
N LYS A 2 28.63 56.09 5.56
CA LYS A 2 27.88 54.96 6.14
C LYS A 2 28.23 53.68 5.36
N LYS A 3 28.75 52.65 6.05
CA LYS A 3 29.00 51.33 5.45
C LYS A 3 27.77 50.46 5.68
N THR A 4 27.05 50.15 4.60
CA THR A 4 25.91 49.23 4.61
C THR A 4 26.44 47.81 4.43
N PHE A 5 26.23 46.93 5.41
CA PHE A 5 26.55 45.50 5.32
C PHE A 5 25.34 44.77 4.73
N ILE A 6 25.49 44.18 3.55
CA ILE A 6 24.48 43.30 2.94
C ILE A 6 24.76 41.89 3.47
N ILE A 7 23.88 41.38 4.33
CA ILE A 7 23.90 39.98 4.76
C ILE A 7 23.17 39.18 3.68
N GLY A 8 23.92 38.44 2.87
CA GLY A 8 23.38 37.48 1.92
C GLY A 8 22.79 36.27 2.64
N VAL A 9 21.48 36.11 2.59
CA VAL A 9 20.80 34.88 3.03
C VAL A 9 21.10 33.79 2.00
N PHE A 10 22.02 32.90 2.31
CA PHE A 10 22.20 31.65 1.58
C PHE A 10 21.02 30.74 1.91
N ALA A 11 20.03 30.68 1.02
CA ALA A 11 19.00 29.65 1.05
C ALA A 11 19.68 28.30 0.73
N LEU A 12 19.94 27.52 1.78
CA LEU A 12 20.33 26.11 1.68
C LEU A 12 19.19 25.35 0.99
N PHE A 13 19.31 25.14 -0.31
CA PHE A 13 18.54 24.14 -1.03
C PHE A 13 18.95 22.77 -0.48
N LEU A 14 18.12 22.21 0.41
CA LEU A 14 18.21 20.80 0.76
C LEU A 14 18.05 20.00 -0.54
N PRO A 15 19.00 19.13 -0.91
CA PRO A 15 18.82 18.27 -2.06
C PRO A 15 17.58 17.43 -1.80
N GLN A 16 16.61 17.50 -2.71
CA GLN A 16 15.51 16.53 -2.74
C GLN A 16 16.17 15.16 -2.77
N VAL A 17 16.03 14.40 -1.69
CA VAL A 17 16.37 12.99 -1.67
C VAL A 17 15.53 12.39 -2.78
N ALA A 18 16.16 12.12 -3.93
CA ALA A 18 15.56 11.31 -4.95
C ALA A 18 15.23 10.00 -4.26
N MET A 19 13.94 9.70 -4.09
CA MET A 19 13.51 8.36 -3.69
C MET A 19 14.18 7.42 -4.67
N GLN A 20 15.23 6.73 -4.20
CA GLN A 20 15.84 5.67 -4.95
C GLN A 20 14.69 4.73 -5.31
N ALA A 21 14.40 4.60 -6.61
CA ALA A 21 13.32 3.75 -7.08
C ALA A 21 13.68 2.33 -6.66
N GLN A 22 13.18 1.92 -5.50
CA GLN A 22 13.53 0.64 -4.92
C GLN A 22 12.94 -0.43 -5.82
N ASP A 23 13.79 -1.40 -6.22
CA ASP A 23 13.34 -2.47 -7.10
C ASP A 23 12.34 -3.34 -6.35
N ARG A 24 11.06 -3.08 -6.62
CA ARG A 24 9.95 -3.79 -5.98
C ARG A 24 9.92 -5.26 -6.39
N TYR A 25 10.46 -5.62 -7.55
CA TYR A 25 10.54 -7.01 -7.97
C TYR A 25 11.56 -7.76 -7.13
N GLU A 26 12.74 -7.17 -6.90
CA GLU A 26 13.74 -7.74 -5.99
C GLU A 26 13.11 -7.98 -4.60
N GLN A 27 12.41 -6.99 -4.05
CA GLN A 27 11.78 -7.11 -2.73
C GLN A 27 10.79 -8.28 -2.61
N ILE A 28 9.96 -8.52 -3.63
CA ILE A 28 8.97 -9.61 -3.60
C ILE A 28 9.58 -10.97 -3.97
N THR A 29 10.84 -11.01 -4.40
CA THR A 29 11.55 -12.24 -4.77
C THR A 29 12.73 -12.57 -3.84
N THR A 30 12.98 -11.76 -2.80
CA THR A 30 13.92 -12.06 -1.71
C THR A 30 13.18 -12.75 -0.55
N PRO A 31 13.33 -14.06 -0.35
CA PRO A 31 12.55 -14.81 0.66
C PRO A 31 12.79 -14.35 2.11
N GLU A 32 14.00 -13.87 2.41
CA GLU A 32 14.39 -13.38 3.73
C GLU A 32 13.72 -12.03 4.06
N LEU A 33 13.26 -11.29 3.04
CA LEU A 33 12.62 -9.99 3.20
C LEU A 33 11.11 -10.15 3.34
N THR A 34 10.67 -10.48 4.55
CA THR A 34 9.24 -10.72 4.83
C THR A 34 8.43 -9.45 5.10
N SER A 35 9.07 -8.37 5.53
CA SER A 35 8.43 -7.06 5.72
C SER A 35 9.45 -5.92 5.87
N ILE A 36 9.00 -4.69 5.66
CA ILE A 36 9.77 -3.45 5.85
C ILE A 36 8.93 -2.53 6.73
N ASN A 37 9.52 -1.99 7.80
CA ASN A 37 8.88 -1.00 8.69
C ASN A 37 7.52 -1.43 9.28
N LYS A 38 7.28 -2.73 9.41
CA LYS A 38 6.07 -3.26 10.06
C LYS A 38 6.33 -3.41 11.55
N GLU A 39 5.34 -3.04 12.37
CA GLU A 39 5.38 -3.26 13.82
C GLU A 39 5.53 -4.75 14.18
N SER A 40 6.12 -5.00 15.35
CA SER A 40 6.26 -6.36 15.88
C SER A 40 4.88 -7.02 16.08
N PRO A 41 4.73 -8.31 15.77
CA PRO A 41 3.49 -9.04 16.02
C PRO A 41 3.08 -8.96 17.49
N ARG A 42 1.77 -8.81 17.73
CA ARG A 42 1.17 -8.81 19.07
C ARG A 42 -0.28 -9.30 19.03
N SER A 43 -0.85 -9.54 20.21
CA SER A 43 -2.28 -9.90 20.33
C SER A 43 -3.20 -8.81 19.77
N THR A 44 -4.40 -9.22 19.35
CA THR A 44 -5.45 -8.28 18.98
C THR A 44 -5.96 -7.57 20.23
N PHE A 45 -5.98 -6.24 20.23
CA PHE A 45 -6.61 -5.41 21.26
C PHE A 45 -7.14 -4.13 20.59
N THR A 46 -7.95 -3.37 21.33
CA THR A 46 -8.50 -2.08 20.89
C THR A 46 -8.21 -1.06 21.97
N SER A 47 -7.72 0.12 21.58
CA SER A 47 -7.53 1.24 22.50
C SER A 47 -8.85 1.97 22.70
N TYR A 48 -9.37 1.86 23.92
CA TYR A 48 -10.56 2.58 24.36
C TYR A 48 -10.19 3.87 25.09
N THR A 49 -11.05 4.87 25.06
CA THR A 49 -10.83 6.18 25.69
C THR A 49 -11.16 6.20 27.19
N SER A 50 -11.85 5.18 27.71
CA SER A 50 -12.12 4.99 29.14
C SER A 50 -12.31 3.51 29.47
N GLU A 51 -12.26 3.18 30.77
CA GLU A 51 -12.57 1.85 31.30
C GLU A 51 -14.01 1.42 30.98
N GLU A 52 -14.98 2.33 31.14
CA GLU A 52 -16.39 2.07 30.81
C GLU A 52 -16.57 1.60 29.34
N TYR A 53 -15.87 2.24 28.39
CA TYR A 53 -15.91 1.79 26.99
C TYR A 53 -15.18 0.46 26.78
N ALA A 54 -14.11 0.21 27.54
CA ALA A 54 -13.38 -1.05 27.48
C ALA A 54 -14.23 -2.23 27.98
N GLU A 55 -14.98 -2.05 29.06
CA GLU A 55 -15.89 -3.08 29.61
C GLU A 55 -17.00 -3.47 28.63
N ARG A 56 -17.56 -2.50 27.90
CA ARG A 56 -18.56 -2.75 26.84
C ARG A 56 -17.98 -3.52 25.65
N ASN A 57 -16.67 -3.40 25.43
CA ASN A 57 -15.93 -4.07 24.37
C ASN A 57 -16.50 -3.87 22.95
N ASN A 58 -17.02 -2.67 22.68
CA ASN A 58 -17.50 -2.31 21.34
C ASN A 58 -16.43 -1.52 20.58
N ARG A 59 -15.80 -2.17 19.58
CA ARG A 59 -14.65 -1.62 18.83
C ARG A 59 -14.95 -0.37 17.98
N THR A 60 -16.19 0.09 17.91
CA THR A 60 -16.58 1.31 17.18
C THR A 60 -17.09 2.43 18.09
N ASP A 61 -17.13 2.22 19.40
CA ASP A 61 -17.61 3.20 20.38
C ASP A 61 -16.53 3.47 21.42
N GLY A 62 -16.31 4.75 21.75
CA GLY A 62 -15.24 5.16 22.68
C GLY A 62 -13.84 4.73 22.25
N THR A 63 -13.55 4.76 20.94
CA THR A 63 -12.23 4.42 20.38
C THR A 63 -11.74 5.50 19.42
N LEU A 64 -10.42 5.66 19.30
CA LEU A 64 -9.80 6.43 18.22
C LEU A 64 -9.48 5.49 17.06
N ARG A 65 -10.53 5.11 16.33
CA ARG A 65 -10.45 4.19 15.20
C ARG A 65 -11.12 4.81 13.99
N LEU A 66 -10.39 4.92 12.89
CA LEU A 66 -10.94 5.30 11.59
C LEU A 66 -11.02 4.08 10.67
N LEU A 67 -12.24 3.70 10.27
CA LEU A 67 -12.44 2.62 9.31
C LEU A 67 -12.17 3.12 7.88
N LEU A 68 -11.18 2.51 7.21
CA LEU A 68 -10.85 2.81 5.82
C LEU A 68 -11.50 1.84 4.81
N ASN A 69 -12.49 1.05 5.22
CA ASN A 69 -13.33 0.26 4.32
C ASN A 69 -14.26 1.18 3.49
N GLY A 70 -14.72 0.69 2.34
CA GLY A 70 -15.59 1.41 1.41
C GLY A 70 -14.99 1.52 0.02
N LYS A 71 -15.34 2.58 -0.71
CA LYS A 71 -14.87 2.80 -2.08
C LYS A 71 -13.46 3.40 -2.11
N TRP A 72 -12.61 2.84 -2.96
CA TRP A 72 -11.26 3.32 -3.25
C TRP A 72 -11.12 3.54 -4.75
N LYS A 73 -10.31 4.52 -5.16
CA LYS A 73 -9.87 4.61 -6.57
C LYS A 73 -8.92 3.46 -6.86
N PHE A 74 -9.09 2.86 -8.03
CA PHE A 74 -8.42 1.62 -8.38
C PHE A 74 -7.95 1.62 -9.83
N LYS A 75 -6.69 1.22 -10.03
CA LYS A 75 -6.12 0.95 -11.36
C LYS A 75 -5.54 -0.46 -11.33
N TYR A 76 -5.97 -1.29 -12.28
CA TYR A 76 -5.47 -2.63 -12.49
C TYR A 76 -4.59 -2.66 -13.74
N VAL A 77 -3.49 -3.40 -13.68
CA VAL A 77 -2.61 -3.70 -14.82
C VAL A 77 -2.18 -5.17 -14.77
N GLU A 78 -2.03 -5.82 -15.91
CA GLU A 78 -1.57 -7.21 -16.01
C GLU A 78 -0.06 -7.36 -15.71
N ASP A 79 0.72 -6.35 -16.08
CA ASP A 79 2.16 -6.30 -15.87
C ASP A 79 2.50 -5.22 -14.83
N PHE A 80 3.25 -5.60 -13.80
CA PHE A 80 3.71 -4.74 -12.74
C PHE A 80 4.47 -3.49 -13.24
N ALA A 81 5.20 -3.60 -14.35
CA ALA A 81 5.94 -2.49 -14.95
C ALA A 81 5.01 -1.38 -15.46
N ASN A 82 3.77 -1.72 -15.82
CA ASN A 82 2.78 -0.79 -16.40
C ASN A 82 1.97 -0.03 -15.34
N ARG A 83 2.20 -0.26 -14.05
CA ARG A 83 1.49 0.45 -12.99
C ARG A 83 1.79 1.96 -13.05
N PRO A 84 0.87 2.86 -12.63
CA PRO A 84 1.06 4.30 -12.76
C PRO A 84 2.22 4.82 -11.90
N ALA A 85 3.39 5.13 -12.45
CA ALA A 85 4.61 5.43 -11.66
C ALA A 85 4.46 6.58 -10.64
N ASN A 86 3.56 7.53 -10.89
CA ASN A 86 3.30 8.68 -10.01
C ASN A 86 2.14 8.45 -9.01
N PHE A 87 1.65 7.21 -8.82
CA PHE A 87 0.45 6.95 -8.01
C PHE A 87 0.52 7.48 -6.57
N ALA A 88 1.71 7.50 -5.96
CA ALA A 88 1.92 7.96 -4.59
C ALA A 88 1.85 9.49 -4.44
N ASN A 89 2.08 10.24 -5.53
CA ASN A 89 2.04 11.70 -5.49
C ASN A 89 0.61 12.19 -5.20
N PRO A 90 0.38 12.97 -4.12
CA PRO A 90 -0.95 13.50 -3.78
C PRO A 90 -1.62 14.32 -4.90
N LYS A 91 -0.84 14.89 -5.83
CA LYS A 91 -1.33 15.69 -6.96
C LYS A 91 -1.71 14.86 -8.19
N THR A 92 -1.45 13.55 -8.20
CA THR A 92 -1.80 12.69 -9.34
C THR A 92 -3.30 12.71 -9.59
N ASN A 93 -3.69 12.90 -10.85
CA ASN A 93 -5.07 12.83 -11.28
C ASN A 93 -5.50 11.35 -11.35
N THR A 94 -6.64 11.03 -10.76
CA THR A 94 -7.21 9.67 -10.74
C THR A 94 -8.68 9.67 -11.18
N ASN A 95 -9.08 10.67 -11.98
CA ASN A 95 -10.46 10.78 -12.47
C ASN A 95 -10.80 9.66 -13.46
N ASP A 96 -9.81 9.14 -14.18
CA ASP A 96 -9.94 8.00 -15.11
C ASP A 96 -9.82 6.64 -14.41
N TRP A 97 -9.63 6.60 -13.09
CA TRP A 97 -9.52 5.36 -12.34
C TRP A 97 -10.89 4.81 -12.01
N ALA A 98 -11.00 3.49 -12.01
CA ALA A 98 -12.19 2.80 -11.56
C ALA A 98 -12.38 2.98 -10.04
N GLU A 99 -13.53 2.54 -9.55
CA GLU A 99 -13.79 2.39 -8.12
C GLU A 99 -13.87 0.93 -7.74
N ILE A 100 -13.30 0.57 -6.60
CA ILE A 100 -13.33 -0.79 -6.05
C ILE A 100 -13.83 -0.76 -4.60
N ASN A 101 -14.53 -1.82 -4.19
CA ASN A 101 -14.88 -2.02 -2.79
C ASN A 101 -13.71 -2.63 -2.02
N VAL A 102 -13.43 -2.08 -0.86
CA VAL A 102 -12.49 -2.63 0.13
C VAL A 102 -13.26 -2.92 1.42
N PRO A 103 -13.20 -4.15 1.97
CA PRO A 103 -12.44 -5.30 1.47
C PRO A 103 -13.12 -5.99 0.27
N GLY A 104 -12.34 -6.79 -0.46
CA GLY A 104 -12.83 -7.65 -1.55
C GLY A 104 -11.74 -7.98 -2.56
N ASN A 105 -11.73 -9.22 -3.09
CA ASN A 105 -10.81 -9.61 -4.17
C ASN A 105 -11.21 -8.90 -5.48
N TRP A 106 -10.25 -8.38 -6.25
CA TRP A 106 -10.54 -7.62 -7.47
C TRP A 106 -11.14 -8.49 -8.59
N GLU A 107 -10.87 -9.80 -8.59
CA GLU A 107 -11.41 -10.76 -9.56
C GLU A 107 -12.91 -10.93 -9.41
N ARG A 108 -13.43 -10.72 -8.20
CA ARG A 108 -14.87 -10.71 -7.92
C ARG A 108 -15.52 -9.35 -8.21
N GLN A 109 -14.73 -8.38 -8.67
CA GLN A 109 -15.14 -7.00 -8.94
C GLN A 109 -14.86 -6.59 -10.39
N GLY A 110 -14.56 -7.56 -11.28
CA GLY A 110 -14.42 -7.34 -12.72
C GLY A 110 -13.00 -7.07 -13.22
N PHE A 111 -11.96 -7.32 -12.41
CA PHE A 111 -10.56 -7.13 -12.81
C PHE A 111 -9.78 -8.44 -12.79
N GLY A 112 -8.99 -8.70 -13.83
CA GLY A 112 -8.21 -9.93 -13.94
C GLY A 112 -9.08 -11.20 -13.99
N THR A 113 -8.43 -12.34 -13.75
CA THR A 113 -9.05 -13.66 -13.88
C THR A 113 -8.90 -14.46 -12.59
N PRO A 114 -9.98 -14.94 -11.97
CA PRO A 114 -9.87 -15.84 -10.82
C PRO A 114 -9.34 -17.20 -11.28
N ILE A 115 -8.23 -17.66 -10.70
CA ILE A 115 -7.62 -18.94 -11.03
C ILE A 115 -7.86 -19.93 -9.90
N TYR A 116 -8.46 -21.06 -10.24
CA TYR A 116 -8.53 -22.24 -9.39
C TYR A 116 -7.53 -23.27 -9.89
N ILE A 117 -6.71 -23.79 -8.98
CA ILE A 117 -5.78 -24.88 -9.25
C ILE A 117 -5.72 -25.78 -8.01
N ASN A 118 -5.66 -27.09 -8.22
CA ASN A 118 -5.53 -28.05 -7.13
C ASN A 118 -4.07 -28.19 -6.66
N ILE A 119 -3.16 -28.47 -7.61
CA ILE A 119 -1.73 -28.67 -7.34
C ILE A 119 -0.88 -27.79 -8.26
N GLY A 120 0.26 -27.34 -7.75
CA GLY A 120 1.19 -26.47 -8.47
C GLY A 120 0.94 -24.98 -8.23
N TYR A 121 1.60 -24.13 -9.03
CA TYR A 121 1.51 -22.68 -8.91
C TYR A 121 0.59 -22.13 -9.99
N SER A 122 -0.26 -21.16 -9.64
CA SER A 122 -1.22 -20.55 -10.57
C SER A 122 -0.59 -19.82 -11.76
N PHE A 123 0.72 -19.56 -11.69
CA PHE A 123 1.50 -18.94 -12.77
C PHE A 123 2.29 -19.96 -13.62
N CYS A 124 2.04 -21.26 -13.45
CA CYS A 124 2.69 -22.32 -14.23
C CYS A 124 1.65 -23.17 -14.98
N SER A 125 1.81 -23.32 -16.29
CA SER A 125 1.01 -24.19 -17.15
C SER A 125 1.81 -24.52 -18.41
N LYS A 126 2.36 -25.74 -18.47
CA LYS A 126 3.30 -26.15 -19.51
C LYS A 126 2.71 -26.03 -20.92
N GLY A 127 3.39 -25.26 -21.77
CA GLY A 127 2.98 -25.03 -23.16
C GLY A 127 1.84 -24.01 -23.33
N TYR A 128 1.48 -23.25 -22.29
CA TYR A 128 0.44 -22.24 -22.35
C TYR A 128 0.98 -20.89 -21.87
N GLU A 129 1.20 -19.96 -22.80
CA GLU A 129 1.52 -18.58 -22.46
C GLU A 129 0.31 -17.87 -21.80
N PRO A 130 0.53 -16.92 -20.87
CA PRO A 130 1.82 -16.39 -20.40
C PRO A 130 2.43 -17.19 -19.23
N TYR A 131 1.91 -18.38 -18.93
CA TYR A 131 2.33 -19.17 -17.78
C TYR A 131 3.70 -19.83 -18.02
N TRP A 132 4.45 -20.03 -16.95
CA TRP A 132 5.72 -20.74 -17.02
C TRP A 132 5.54 -22.24 -17.19
N ASP A 133 6.49 -22.90 -17.85
CA ASP A 133 6.45 -24.36 -18.00
C ASP A 133 6.67 -25.11 -16.68
N LYS A 134 7.43 -24.50 -15.77
CA LYS A 134 7.76 -25.05 -14.46
C LYS A 134 8.06 -23.93 -13.46
N PRO A 135 7.91 -24.18 -12.15
CA PRO A 135 8.28 -23.21 -11.12
C PRO A 135 9.79 -22.94 -11.11
N ASN A 136 10.17 -21.72 -10.75
CA ASN A 136 11.57 -21.31 -10.61
C ASN A 136 11.76 -20.46 -9.34
N PRO A 137 11.67 -21.04 -8.13
CA PRO A 137 11.81 -20.29 -6.89
C PRO A 137 13.20 -19.63 -6.77
N PRO A 138 13.30 -18.44 -6.17
CA PRO A 138 12.23 -17.69 -5.49
C PRO A 138 11.40 -16.78 -6.41
N TYR A 139 11.58 -16.89 -7.73
CA TYR A 139 11.03 -15.95 -8.69
C TYR A 139 9.56 -16.21 -9.03
N VAL A 140 8.89 -15.13 -9.43
CA VAL A 140 7.55 -15.09 -10.04
C VAL A 140 7.63 -14.38 -11.40
N PRO A 141 6.67 -14.56 -12.32
CA PRO A 141 6.72 -13.89 -13.62
C PRO A 141 6.86 -12.36 -13.46
N LYS A 142 7.69 -11.74 -14.31
CA LYS A 142 7.78 -10.28 -14.41
C LYS A 142 6.69 -9.73 -15.31
N ASP A 143 6.57 -10.32 -16.49
CA ASP A 143 5.76 -9.82 -17.61
C ASP A 143 4.26 -10.11 -17.44
N TRP A 144 3.89 -11.00 -16.51
CA TRP A 144 2.52 -11.26 -16.10
C TRP A 144 2.43 -11.35 -14.58
N ASN A 145 2.32 -10.19 -13.94
CA ASN A 145 2.20 -10.04 -12.49
C ASN A 145 1.11 -9.01 -12.16
N PRO A 146 -0.16 -9.43 -12.20
CA PRO A 146 -1.30 -8.55 -12.01
C PRO A 146 -1.18 -7.67 -10.77
N THR A 147 -1.27 -6.36 -10.98
CA THR A 147 -1.01 -5.35 -9.96
C THR A 147 -2.18 -4.39 -9.81
N GLY A 148 -2.74 -4.35 -8.59
CA GLY A 148 -3.77 -3.41 -8.21
C GLY A 148 -3.19 -2.19 -7.47
N THR A 149 -3.38 -1.00 -8.03
CA THR A 149 -3.04 0.26 -7.36
C THR A 149 -4.29 0.86 -6.71
N TYR A 150 -4.30 0.93 -5.39
CA TYR A 150 -5.41 1.44 -4.59
C TYR A 150 -5.09 2.84 -4.07
N ARG A 151 -6.07 3.76 -4.11
CA ARG A 151 -5.92 5.10 -3.55
C ARG A 151 -7.20 5.57 -2.85
N ARG A 152 -7.02 6.12 -1.65
CA ARG A 152 -8.09 6.74 -0.86
C ARG A 152 -7.58 8.00 -0.19
N LYS A 153 -8.41 9.05 -0.22
CA LYS A 153 -8.25 10.23 0.62
C LYS A 153 -9.09 10.03 1.87
N PHE A 154 -8.57 10.46 3.01
CA PHE A 154 -9.29 10.47 4.28
C PHE A 154 -8.82 11.66 5.10
N THR A 155 -9.61 12.02 6.11
CA THR A 155 -9.32 13.11 7.04
C THR A 155 -9.21 12.51 8.44
N LEU A 156 -8.25 12.99 9.21
CA LEU A 156 -8.15 12.68 10.65
C LEU A 156 -8.72 13.87 11.44
N SER A 157 -9.45 13.59 12.51
CA SER A 157 -9.92 14.63 13.43
C SER A 157 -8.74 15.16 14.27
N ASN A 158 -8.90 16.37 14.83
CA ASN A 158 -7.90 16.97 15.72
C ASN A 158 -7.63 16.16 16.99
N GLU A 159 -8.53 15.22 17.34
CA GLU A 159 -8.38 14.32 18.49
C GLU A 159 -7.15 13.42 18.37
N TRP A 160 -6.61 13.24 17.16
CA TRP A 160 -5.42 12.44 16.90
C TRP A 160 -4.11 13.20 17.12
N ASN A 161 -4.17 14.53 17.35
CA ASN A 161 -2.97 15.36 17.49
C ASN A 161 -2.12 14.91 18.68
N GLY A 162 -0.81 14.76 18.44
CA GLY A 162 0.16 14.33 19.45
C GLY A 162 0.08 12.85 19.84
N LYS A 163 -0.73 12.04 19.13
CA LYS A 163 -0.85 10.60 19.36
C LYS A 163 -0.03 9.82 18.35
N GLU A 164 0.33 8.60 18.72
CA GLU A 164 0.89 7.62 17.80
C GLU A 164 -0.24 7.01 16.96
N ILE A 165 -0.05 6.96 15.65
CA ILE A 165 -1.08 6.58 14.67
C ILE A 165 -0.59 5.36 13.91
N PHE A 166 -1.37 4.29 13.95
CA PHE A 166 -1.05 3.03 13.27
C PHE A 166 -2.03 2.78 12.12
N LEU A 167 -1.49 2.39 10.96
CA LEU A 167 -2.28 1.82 9.87
C LEU A 167 -2.38 0.30 10.07
N SER A 168 -3.60 -0.22 10.15
CA SER A 168 -3.86 -1.67 10.15
C SER A 168 -4.44 -2.11 8.82
N ALA A 169 -3.78 -3.06 8.16
CA ALA A 169 -4.32 -3.82 7.04
C ALA A 169 -4.46 -5.28 7.48
N ASP A 170 -5.68 -5.65 7.87
CA ASP A 170 -5.95 -6.95 8.50
C ASP A 170 -5.67 -8.15 7.56
N GLY A 171 -5.63 -7.91 6.24
CA GLY A 171 -5.18 -8.88 5.27
C GLY A 171 -4.98 -8.31 3.87
N THR A 172 -3.87 -8.68 3.24
CA THR A 172 -3.57 -8.46 1.82
C THR A 172 -3.02 -9.76 1.24
N ARG A 173 -3.34 -10.09 -0.02
CA ARG A 173 -2.82 -11.29 -0.69
C ARG A 173 -1.70 -10.93 -1.67
N GLY A 174 -0.65 -11.77 -1.71
CA GLY A 174 0.57 -11.48 -2.46
C GLY A 174 1.51 -10.62 -1.64
N ALA A 175 1.95 -9.49 -2.21
CA ALA A 175 2.72 -8.46 -1.51
C ALA A 175 2.01 -7.11 -1.63
N ALA A 176 2.14 -6.27 -0.61
CA ALA A 176 1.54 -4.94 -0.58
C ALA A 176 2.57 -3.89 -0.13
N PHE A 177 2.52 -2.73 -0.78
CA PHE A 177 3.33 -1.57 -0.44
C PHE A 177 2.41 -0.41 -0.07
N PHE A 178 2.71 0.24 1.05
CA PHE A 178 1.90 1.33 1.58
C PHE A 178 2.66 2.65 1.45
N TYR A 179 1.93 3.69 1.05
CA TYR A 179 2.43 5.05 0.86
C TYR A 179 1.46 6.00 1.52
N LEU A 180 1.97 7.05 2.18
CA LEU A 180 1.15 8.04 2.87
C LEU A 180 1.71 9.43 2.55
N ASN A 181 0.93 10.23 1.82
CA ASN A 181 1.27 11.59 1.43
C ASN A 181 2.52 11.76 0.54
N GLY A 182 2.94 10.70 -0.16
CA GLY A 182 4.15 10.65 -0.98
C GLY A 182 4.97 9.43 -0.61
#